data_AF-A0A423VYJ0-F1
#
_entry.id   AF-A0A423VYJ0-F1
#
_cell.length_a   1.000
_cell.length_b   1.000
_cell.length_c   1.000
_cell.angle_alpha   90.00
_cell.angle_beta   90.00
_cell.angle_gamma   90.00
#
_symmetry.space_group_name_H-M   'P 1'
#
loop_
_entity.id
_entity.type
_entity.pdbx_description
1 polymer ?
#
loop_
_entity_poly.entity_id
_entity_poly.type
_entity_poly.pdbx_seq_one_letter_code
_entity_poly.pdbx_strand_id
1 'polypeptide(L)'
;MSSVFDLLGKANNLSDPEPALNSKSAAYGIVISFLILSSLCVFWRLWVRLFITCSLGWDDLFVALTMFSNIIQAIGLCLAVNRGLGRHFILLGLEGMQDFIKTFYIANGAYPLSTTFIKLALLFQYLRLFEKARRKLRIVTVVAIVFVCIWGFAFAYVAWVPCFPVKAYWNWNISDSEATRYGYGSHNPTVFVATYLIHAVTNMVLDLATFAIPTPLWMDKSIQGKTRLGLFGLFVLGAIVNVCSVIRLVTLVQNKAGTYPTLDPSWYGCTPAILSALEVNIATVCASLPVFWPVISKNLGKILVTYEVDVTHEERYSANFNDMDKSGELYSMGDMSAKGRRYAEDKYIRAQVDPFQQMKPAKTTVMSHYIIEGCTVADGPDVARNNMSAFWQDPNWRLVWKKTTLPYVIEQCTARAPRNLLKDRETLRHFKAVDPETGKFLGYIRWSLPQKRCKTEDGGPVWPEGQTPDVVDPEEKARIFQRAEAADWNPDHEADHLDEPVGERKKKYIARKDCIVIEFFAVHPDHQGKEVGTALLEHGIQKAEELGMDIFVLAFVGGFRAYKNTGFTTLGSLVQDATAYGGNDNYAVQFMEYEVGKKMLIGHET
;
A
#
# COMPACT_ATOMS: atom_id res chain seq x y z
N MET A 1 34.17 46.45 -7.86
CA MET A 1 32.99 45.69 -8.34
C MET A 1 31.81 46.26 -7.58
N SER A 2 30.84 46.86 -8.26
CA SER A 2 29.72 47.56 -7.63
C SER A 2 28.91 46.61 -6.75
N SER A 3 28.58 47.03 -5.54
CA SER A 3 27.70 46.31 -4.62
C SER A 3 26.28 46.22 -5.21
N VAL A 4 25.50 45.21 -4.81
CA VAL A 4 24.07 45.08 -5.13
C VAL A 4 23.32 46.36 -4.76
N PHE A 5 23.69 47.02 -3.66
CA PHE A 5 23.08 48.27 -3.23
C PHE A 5 23.34 49.45 -4.18
N ASP A 6 24.41 49.43 -4.97
CA ASP A 6 24.70 50.48 -5.97
C ASP A 6 23.69 50.46 -7.13
N LEU A 7 22.89 49.40 -7.22
CA LEU A 7 21.80 49.28 -8.20
C LEU A 7 20.50 49.90 -7.70
N LEU A 8 20.40 50.28 -6.41
CA LEU A 8 19.21 50.90 -5.83
C LEU A 8 19.02 52.31 -6.39
N GLY A 9 17.86 52.57 -7.01
CA GLY A 9 17.53 53.86 -7.61
C GLY A 9 18.28 54.17 -8.91
N LYS A 10 19.00 53.20 -9.49
CA LYS A 10 19.78 53.38 -10.73
C LYS A 10 18.89 53.68 -11.95
N ALA A 11 17.66 53.16 -11.95
CA ALA A 11 16.64 53.44 -12.93
C ALA A 11 15.31 53.72 -12.19
N ASN A 12 14.49 54.61 -12.75
CA ASN A 12 13.16 54.87 -12.22
C ASN A 12 12.18 53.81 -12.75
N ASN A 13 11.68 52.95 -11.87
CA ASN A 13 10.69 51.92 -12.16
C ASN A 13 9.32 52.18 -11.49
N LEU A 14 9.13 53.35 -10.88
CA LEU A 14 7.90 53.68 -10.13
C LEU A 14 6.66 53.84 -11.02
N SER A 15 6.85 53.99 -12.33
CA SER A 15 5.78 54.09 -13.33
C SER A 15 5.49 52.75 -14.02
N ASP A 16 6.15 51.66 -13.63
CA ASP A 16 5.90 50.34 -14.19
C ASP A 16 4.45 49.92 -13.91
N PRO A 17 3.75 49.31 -14.89
CA PRO A 17 2.40 48.82 -14.65
C PRO A 17 2.41 47.74 -13.57
N GLU A 18 1.52 47.85 -12.58
CA GLU A 18 1.44 46.90 -11.48
C GLU A 18 1.11 45.49 -12.01
N PRO A 19 1.99 44.50 -11.82
CA PRO A 19 1.68 43.11 -12.15
C PRO A 19 0.46 42.64 -11.35
N ALA A 20 -0.42 41.85 -11.95
CA ALA A 20 -1.64 41.37 -11.28
C ALA A 20 -1.37 40.65 -9.93
N LEU A 21 -0.21 39.98 -9.82
CA LEU A 21 0.22 39.27 -8.61
C LEU A 21 0.79 40.19 -7.51
N ASN A 22 1.10 41.45 -7.82
CA ASN A 22 1.57 42.43 -6.83
C ASN A 22 0.44 42.96 -5.94
N SER A 23 -0.81 42.84 -6.38
CA SER A 23 -1.97 43.14 -5.56
C SER A 23 -2.04 42.24 -4.33
N LYS A 24 -2.17 42.85 -3.14
CA LYS A 24 -2.22 42.14 -1.85
C LYS A 24 -3.34 41.09 -1.81
N SER A 25 -4.52 41.43 -2.33
CA SER A 25 -5.67 40.51 -2.34
C SER A 25 -5.42 39.31 -3.25
N ALA A 26 -4.79 39.52 -4.40
CA ALA A 26 -4.41 38.43 -5.31
C ALA A 26 -3.36 37.51 -4.68
N ALA A 27 -2.32 38.08 -4.06
CA ALA A 27 -1.29 37.32 -3.35
C ALA A 27 -1.88 36.44 -2.24
N TYR A 28 -2.71 37.02 -1.36
CA TYR A 28 -3.38 36.25 -0.29
C TYR A 28 -4.34 35.20 -0.83
N GLY A 29 -5.16 35.56 -1.81
CA GLY A 29 -6.13 34.65 -2.41
C GLY A 29 -5.45 33.40 -2.95
N ILE A 30 -4.39 33.57 -3.76
CA ILE A 30 -3.69 32.43 -4.35
C ILE A 30 -2.98 31.60 -3.28
N VAL A 31 -2.17 32.23 -2.42
CA VAL A 31 -1.34 31.51 -1.44
C VAL A 31 -2.21 30.73 -0.45
N ILE A 32 -3.26 31.37 0.10
CA ILE A 32 -4.10 30.74 1.13
C ILE A 32 -5.00 29.68 0.52
N SER A 33 -5.64 29.94 -0.64
CA SER A 33 -6.55 28.95 -1.25
C SER A 33 -5.81 27.68 -1.66
N PHE A 34 -4.62 27.80 -2.28
CA PHE A 34 -3.83 26.63 -2.65
C PHE A 34 -3.21 25.91 -1.45
N LEU A 35 -2.85 26.64 -0.38
CA LEU A 35 -2.43 26.04 0.88
C LEU A 35 -3.55 25.23 1.54
N ILE A 36 -4.78 25.75 1.55
CA ILE A 36 -5.95 25.02 2.09
C ILE A 36 -6.18 23.75 1.26
N LEU A 37 -6.19 23.88 -0.07
CA LEU A 37 -6.40 22.75 -0.97
C LEU A 37 -5.33 21.66 -0.78
N SER A 38 -4.06 22.03 -0.73
CA SER A 38 -2.96 21.09 -0.53
C SER A 38 -3.02 20.47 0.88
N SER A 39 -3.36 21.25 1.91
CA SER A 39 -3.54 20.77 3.29
C SER A 39 -4.64 19.74 3.40
N LEU A 40 -5.78 19.97 2.74
CA LEU A 40 -6.88 19.00 2.68
C LEU A 40 -6.46 17.71 1.97
N CYS A 41 -5.73 17.82 0.87
CA CYS A 41 -5.22 16.64 0.15
C CYS A 41 -4.24 15.82 1.00
N VAL A 42 -3.32 16.48 1.71
CA VAL A 42 -2.39 15.80 2.62
C VAL A 42 -3.12 15.22 3.82
N PHE A 43 -4.09 15.93 4.39
CA PHE A 43 -4.91 15.41 5.47
C PHE A 43 -5.62 14.13 5.03
N TRP A 44 -6.27 14.12 3.86
CA TRP A 44 -6.94 12.92 3.34
C TRP A 44 -5.95 11.79 3.05
N ARG A 45 -4.80 12.11 2.45
CA ARG A 45 -3.71 11.15 2.21
C ARG A 45 -3.27 10.50 3.51
N LEU A 46 -2.92 11.30 4.52
CA LEU A 46 -2.47 10.81 5.82
C LEU A 46 -3.58 10.07 6.54
N TRP A 47 -4.83 10.52 6.47
CA TRP A 47 -5.99 9.82 7.04
C TRP A 47 -6.14 8.42 6.43
N VAL A 48 -6.09 8.32 5.10
CA VAL A 48 -6.14 7.02 4.40
C VAL A 48 -4.93 6.15 4.77
N ARG A 49 -3.74 6.73 4.91
CA ARG A 49 -2.52 5.98 5.25
C ARG A 49 -2.45 5.53 6.71
N LEU A 50 -2.94 6.36 7.63
CA LEU A 50 -2.93 6.11 9.06
C LEU A 50 -4.08 5.22 9.51
N PHE A 51 -5.29 5.46 9.03
CA PHE A 51 -6.51 4.85 9.57
C PHE A 51 -7.16 3.83 8.66
N ILE A 52 -7.02 3.94 7.33
CA ILE A 52 -7.72 3.06 6.38
C ILE A 52 -6.80 1.93 5.90
N THR A 53 -5.62 2.28 5.39
CA THR A 53 -4.66 1.33 4.83
C THR A 53 -3.55 0.94 5.81
N CYS A 54 -3.40 1.68 6.91
CA CYS A 54 -2.37 1.47 7.94
C CYS A 54 -0.97 1.19 7.37
N SER A 55 -0.59 1.92 6.32
CA SER A 55 0.59 1.61 5.49
C SER A 55 1.48 2.84 5.24
N LEU A 56 1.90 3.48 6.34
CA LEU A 56 2.82 4.61 6.31
C LEU A 56 4.13 4.25 5.62
N GLY A 57 4.52 5.05 4.64
CA GLY A 57 5.83 4.96 3.99
C GLY A 57 6.68 6.20 4.19
N TRP A 58 7.92 6.13 3.70
CA TRP A 58 8.82 7.29 3.63
C TRP A 58 8.22 8.42 2.78
N ASP A 59 7.43 8.08 1.76
CA ASP A 59 6.69 9.06 0.96
C ASP A 59 5.72 9.87 1.82
N ASP A 60 5.06 9.28 2.81
CA ASP A 60 4.14 9.98 3.72
C ASP A 60 4.89 10.91 4.70
N LEU A 61 6.07 10.49 5.20
CA LEU A 61 6.93 11.33 6.01
C LEU A 61 7.37 12.59 5.23
N PHE A 62 7.84 12.42 4.01
CA PHE A 62 8.30 13.54 3.19
C PHE A 62 7.16 14.46 2.74
N VAL A 63 5.95 13.95 2.51
CA VAL A 63 4.76 14.80 2.28
C VAL A 63 4.43 15.62 3.54
N ALA A 64 4.51 15.03 4.74
CA ALA A 64 4.28 15.76 5.99
C ALA A 64 5.34 16.86 6.22
N LEU A 65 6.62 16.56 5.95
CA LEU A 65 7.71 17.54 6.00
C LEU A 65 7.55 18.65 4.94
N THR A 66 7.05 18.30 3.75
CA THR A 66 6.65 19.27 2.72
C THR A 66 5.58 20.19 3.26
N MET A 67 4.52 19.65 3.88
CA MET A 67 3.45 20.48 4.43
C MET A 67 3.95 21.41 5.53
N PHE A 68 4.78 20.91 6.45
CA PHE A 68 5.39 21.72 7.51
C PHE A 68 6.21 22.89 6.94
N SER A 69 7.11 22.61 6.00
CA SER A 69 7.92 23.66 5.36
C SER A 69 7.08 24.61 4.49
N ASN A 70 6.05 24.12 3.81
CA ASN A 70 5.13 24.92 3.00
C ASN A 70 4.29 25.88 3.85
N ILE A 71 3.85 25.46 5.05
CA ILE A 71 3.18 26.34 6.01
C ILE A 71 4.13 27.46 6.46
N ILE A 72 5.40 27.15 6.75
CA ILE A 72 6.42 28.16 7.09
C ILE A 72 6.61 29.13 5.92
N GLN A 73 6.70 28.61 4.69
CA GLN A 73 6.82 29.43 3.48
C GLN A 73 5.62 30.38 3.33
N ALA A 74 4.40 29.85 3.47
CA ALA A 74 3.18 30.64 3.33
C ALA A 74 3.06 31.72 4.41
N ILE A 75 3.41 31.41 5.67
CA ILE A 75 3.45 32.40 6.75
C ILE A 75 4.48 33.50 6.41
N GLY A 76 5.69 33.12 6.00
CA GLY A 76 6.73 34.07 5.60
C GLY A 76 6.28 34.97 4.44
N LEU A 77 5.61 34.39 3.44
CA LEU A 77 5.11 35.12 2.28
C LEU A 77 3.98 36.08 2.65
N CYS A 78 3.01 35.64 3.46
CA CYS A 78 1.94 36.50 3.96
C CYS A 78 2.47 37.66 4.80
N LEU A 79 3.48 37.41 5.65
CA LEU A 79 4.16 38.47 6.40
C LEU A 79 4.91 39.43 5.47
N ALA A 80 5.59 38.92 4.43
CA ALA A 80 6.28 39.73 3.45
C ALA A 80 5.31 40.64 2.66
N VAL A 81 4.12 40.16 2.27
CA VAL A 81 3.06 40.97 1.63
C VAL A 81 2.59 42.10 2.55
N ASN A 82 2.48 41.85 3.86
CA ASN A 82 2.19 42.91 4.82
C ASN A 82 3.34 43.93 4.94
N ARG A 83 4.60 43.48 4.85
CA ARG A 83 5.81 44.29 5.05
C ARG A 83 6.36 44.95 3.79
N GLY A 84 5.82 44.68 2.60
CA GLY A 84 6.18 45.42 1.38
C GLY A 84 6.31 44.60 0.10
N LEU A 85 6.12 43.28 0.12
CA LEU A 85 6.10 42.48 -1.11
C LEU A 85 4.99 42.98 -2.04
N GLY A 86 5.31 43.17 -3.32
CA GLY A 86 4.43 43.77 -4.32
C GLY A 86 4.46 45.30 -4.35
N ARG A 87 5.22 45.96 -3.48
CA ARG A 87 5.48 47.41 -3.52
C ARG A 87 6.93 47.68 -3.90
N HIS A 88 7.18 48.84 -4.48
CA HIS A 88 8.54 49.26 -4.83
C HIS A 88 9.43 49.34 -3.59
N PHE A 89 10.58 48.69 -3.66
CA PHE A 89 11.49 48.50 -2.54
C PHE A 89 11.93 49.83 -1.93
N ILE A 90 12.19 50.84 -2.76
CA ILE A 90 12.61 52.17 -2.33
C ILE A 90 11.56 52.92 -1.49
N LEU A 91 10.27 52.65 -1.71
CA LEU A 91 9.17 53.33 -1.00
C LEU A 91 8.95 52.79 0.42
N LEU A 92 9.60 51.68 0.79
CA LEU A 92 9.44 51.07 2.11
C LEU A 92 10.24 51.79 3.21
N GLY A 93 11.20 52.64 2.83
CA GLY A 93 12.18 53.22 3.75
C GLY A 93 13.15 52.19 4.33
N LEU A 94 14.20 52.63 5.02
CA LEU A 94 15.26 51.73 5.51
C LEU A 94 14.73 50.67 6.49
N GLU A 95 13.90 51.06 7.45
CA GLU A 95 13.32 50.12 8.42
C GLU A 95 12.37 49.12 7.74
N GLY A 96 11.52 49.59 6.81
CA GLY A 96 10.61 48.74 6.06
C GLY A 96 11.33 47.75 5.15
N MET A 97 12.43 48.16 4.51
CA MET A 97 13.30 47.29 3.71
C MET A 97 13.88 46.16 4.57
N GLN A 98 14.39 46.47 5.76
CA GLN A 98 14.94 45.45 6.66
C GLN A 98 13.87 44.47 7.13
N ASP A 99 12.68 44.97 7.49
CA ASP A 99 11.56 44.12 7.92
C ASP A 99 11.02 43.24 6.78
N PHE A 100 10.99 43.76 5.56
CA PHE A 100 10.71 42.97 4.37
C PHE A 100 11.76 41.87 4.18
N ILE A 101 13.06 42.16 4.24
CA ILE A 101 14.12 41.15 4.06
C ILE A 101 14.04 40.07 5.14
N LYS A 102 13.78 40.44 6.41
CA LYS A 102 13.60 39.46 7.51
C LYS A 102 12.44 38.50 7.26
N THR A 103 11.31 39.03 6.79
CA THR A 103 10.11 38.19 6.53
C THR A 103 10.27 37.35 5.26
N PHE A 104 10.84 37.94 4.21
CA PHE A 104 11.15 37.26 2.96
C PHE A 104 12.21 36.15 3.14
N TYR A 105 13.18 36.34 4.04
CA TYR A 105 14.17 35.32 4.42
C TYR A 105 13.51 34.00 4.83
N ILE A 106 12.46 34.05 5.65
CA ILE A 106 11.74 32.85 6.10
C ILE A 106 11.09 32.12 4.91
N ALA A 107 10.44 32.87 4.02
CA ALA A 107 9.82 32.29 2.82
C ALA A 107 10.88 31.70 1.86
N ASN A 108 11.99 32.41 1.66
CA ASN A 108 13.08 31.99 0.78
C ASN A 108 13.83 30.77 1.33
N GLY A 109 14.00 30.65 2.64
CA GLY A 109 14.61 29.49 3.30
C GLY A 109 13.73 28.25 3.28
N ALA A 110 12.42 28.41 3.46
CA ALA A 110 11.48 27.31 3.46
C ALA A 110 11.28 26.68 2.06
N TYR A 111 11.39 27.47 1.00
CA TYR A 111 11.12 27.01 -0.38
C TYR A 111 12.04 25.87 -0.87
N PRO A 112 13.39 25.93 -0.75
CA PRO A 112 14.28 24.81 -1.08
C PRO A 112 13.97 23.54 -0.28
N LEU A 113 13.54 23.67 0.97
CA LEU A 113 13.12 22.51 1.79
C LEU A 113 11.85 21.89 1.22
N SER A 114 10.81 22.69 0.96
CA SER A 114 9.54 22.19 0.44
C SER A 114 9.69 21.51 -0.92
N THR A 115 10.47 22.11 -1.83
CA THR A 115 10.74 21.53 -3.16
C THR A 115 11.57 20.26 -3.09
N THR A 116 12.49 20.15 -2.14
CA THR A 116 13.26 18.92 -1.90
C THR A 116 12.37 17.82 -1.35
N PHE A 117 11.63 18.11 -0.28
CA PHE A 117 10.79 17.10 0.37
C PHE A 117 9.68 16.59 -0.54
N ILE A 118 9.06 17.44 -1.36
CA ILE A 118 8.01 16.96 -2.28
C ILE A 118 8.57 16.07 -3.38
N LYS A 119 9.77 16.37 -3.90
CA LYS A 119 10.47 15.50 -4.86
C LYS A 119 10.83 14.17 -4.22
N LEU A 120 11.33 14.17 -2.99
CA LEU A 120 11.60 12.94 -2.25
C LEU A 120 10.33 12.12 -2.04
N ALA A 121 9.22 12.75 -1.64
CA ALA A 121 7.93 12.09 -1.50
C ALA A 121 7.49 11.37 -2.80
N LEU A 122 7.58 12.06 -3.94
CA LEU A 122 7.25 11.48 -5.24
C LEU A 122 8.19 10.32 -5.60
N LEU A 123 9.50 10.48 -5.40
CA LEU A 123 10.49 9.45 -5.73
C LEU A 123 10.34 8.20 -4.86
N PHE A 124 10.08 8.34 -3.55
CA PHE A 124 9.78 7.21 -2.68
C PHE A 124 8.47 6.53 -3.06
N GLN A 125 7.45 7.29 -3.47
CA GLN A 125 6.20 6.75 -3.99
C GLN A 125 6.43 5.94 -5.29
N TYR A 126 7.30 6.42 -6.18
CA TYR A 126 7.70 5.66 -7.38
C TYR A 126 8.51 4.41 -7.05
N LEU A 127 9.37 4.46 -6.04
CA LEU A 127 10.15 3.29 -5.61
C LEU A 127 9.24 2.14 -5.17
N ARG A 128 8.16 2.47 -4.45
CA ARG A 128 7.11 1.51 -4.06
C ARG A 128 6.33 0.98 -5.26
N LEU A 129 6.11 1.80 -6.29
CA LEU A 129 5.43 1.40 -7.52
C LEU A 129 6.25 0.42 -8.38
N PHE A 130 7.58 0.50 -8.34
CA PHE A 130 8.47 -0.30 -9.19
C PHE A 130 8.93 -1.65 -8.60
N GLU A 131 8.39 -2.06 -7.45
CA GLU A 131 8.94 -3.12 -6.60
C GLU A 131 9.10 -4.49 -7.28
N LYS A 132 8.25 -4.84 -8.26
CA LYS A 132 8.23 -6.19 -8.88
C LYS A 132 8.49 -6.27 -10.39
N ALA A 133 8.45 -5.17 -11.14
CA ALA A 133 8.35 -5.24 -12.61
C ALA A 133 9.53 -4.66 -13.41
N ARG A 134 10.33 -3.70 -12.89
CA ARG A 134 11.28 -2.94 -13.73
C ARG A 134 12.55 -2.48 -12.97
N ARG A 135 13.53 -3.38 -12.80
CA ARG A 135 14.81 -3.13 -12.08
C ARG A 135 15.56 -1.87 -12.53
N LYS A 136 15.57 -1.55 -13.83
CA LYS A 136 16.24 -0.36 -14.38
C LYS A 136 15.62 0.96 -13.87
N LEU A 137 14.30 1.06 -13.84
CA LEU A 137 13.61 2.26 -13.34
C LEU A 137 13.84 2.46 -11.85
N ARG A 138 13.87 1.36 -11.07
CA ARG A 138 14.21 1.42 -9.64
C ARG A 138 15.59 2.02 -9.39
N ILE A 139 16.60 1.61 -10.17
CA ILE A 139 17.96 2.16 -10.07
C ILE A 139 17.96 3.66 -10.38
N VAL A 140 17.30 4.06 -11.47
CA VAL A 140 17.18 5.49 -11.85
C VAL A 140 16.51 6.30 -10.72
N THR A 141 15.44 5.80 -10.12
CA THR A 141 14.77 6.46 -8.99
C THR A 141 15.70 6.60 -7.78
N VAL A 142 16.47 5.56 -7.42
CA VAL A 142 17.43 5.65 -6.29
C VAL A 142 18.52 6.67 -6.56
N VAL A 143 19.07 6.70 -7.79
CA VAL A 143 20.05 7.71 -8.19
C VAL A 143 19.47 9.12 -8.11
N ALA A 144 18.22 9.30 -8.55
CA ALA A 144 17.52 10.57 -8.44
C ALA A 144 17.30 10.99 -6.97
N ILE A 145 16.98 10.07 -6.06
CA ILE A 145 16.86 10.35 -4.61
C ILE A 145 18.19 10.90 -4.06
N VAL A 146 19.30 10.23 -4.35
CA VAL A 146 20.63 10.67 -3.88
C VAL A 146 20.95 12.07 -4.40
N PHE A 147 20.70 12.31 -5.69
CA PHE A 147 20.95 13.62 -6.30
C PHE A 147 20.07 14.72 -5.69
N VAL A 148 18.78 14.47 -5.49
CA VAL A 148 17.84 15.42 -4.86
C VAL A 148 18.23 15.72 -3.42
N CYS A 149 18.68 14.72 -2.65
CA CYS A 149 19.18 14.94 -1.29
C CYS A 149 20.40 15.88 -1.25
N ILE A 150 21.39 15.65 -2.12
CA ILE A 150 22.60 16.49 -2.21
C ILE A 150 22.23 17.91 -2.65
N TRP A 151 21.43 18.02 -3.71
CA TRP A 151 20.94 19.30 -4.24
C TRP A 151 20.15 20.09 -3.18
N GLY A 152 19.21 19.42 -2.52
CA GLY A 152 18.34 20.02 -1.52
C GLY A 152 19.10 20.47 -0.28
N PHE A 153 20.05 19.66 0.20
CA PHE A 153 20.92 20.03 1.31
C PHE A 153 21.76 21.27 0.97
N ALA A 154 22.37 21.31 -0.22
CA ALA A 154 23.20 22.44 -0.65
C ALA A 154 22.39 23.76 -0.72
N PHE A 155 21.22 23.75 -1.37
CA PHE A 155 20.40 24.96 -1.49
C PHE A 155 19.69 25.34 -0.19
N ALA A 156 19.26 24.38 0.63
CA ALA A 156 18.72 24.67 1.95
C ALA A 156 19.77 25.30 2.87
N TYR A 157 21.01 24.79 2.85
CA TYR A 157 22.10 25.37 3.63
C TYR A 157 22.36 26.83 3.23
N VAL A 158 22.53 27.11 1.94
CA VAL A 158 22.79 28.48 1.46
C VAL A 158 21.59 29.41 1.67
N ALA A 159 20.36 28.89 1.72
CA ALA A 159 19.15 29.69 1.96
C ALA A 159 18.94 30.05 3.44
N TRP A 160 19.17 29.11 4.36
CA TRP A 160 19.07 29.33 5.81
C TRP A 160 20.34 29.96 6.40
N VAL A 161 21.47 29.81 5.73
CA VAL A 161 22.74 30.39 6.14
C VAL A 161 23.33 31.17 4.97
N PRO A 162 22.73 32.30 4.57
CA PRO A 162 23.24 33.12 3.46
C PRO A 162 24.50 33.91 3.84
N CYS A 163 24.77 34.08 5.13
CA CYS A 163 25.94 34.76 5.66
C CYS A 163 26.28 34.34 7.09
N PHE A 164 27.52 34.59 7.52
CA PHE A 164 27.96 34.44 8.92
C PHE A 164 28.43 35.77 9.49
N PRO A 165 27.81 36.28 10.58
CA PRO A 165 26.60 35.76 11.24
C PRO A 165 25.32 36.02 10.43
N VAL A 166 24.29 35.17 10.57
CA VAL A 166 23.03 35.25 9.78
C VAL A 166 22.34 36.61 9.88
N LYS A 167 22.45 37.29 11.02
CA LYS A 167 21.91 38.65 11.23
C LYS A 167 22.42 39.69 10.23
N ALA A 168 23.57 39.45 9.60
CA ALA A 168 24.16 40.33 8.60
C ALA A 168 23.41 40.34 7.26
N TYR A 169 22.43 39.43 7.07
CA TYR A 169 21.59 39.38 5.88
C TYR A 169 20.59 40.54 5.81
N TRP A 170 19.99 40.91 6.95
CA TRP A 170 19.01 42.00 7.04
C TRP A 170 19.54 43.24 7.76
N ASN A 171 20.64 43.15 8.50
CA ASN A 171 21.25 44.32 9.14
C ASN A 171 22.35 44.91 8.25
N TRP A 172 22.02 46.03 7.59
CA TRP A 172 22.92 46.74 6.69
C TRP A 172 24.00 47.57 7.39
N ASN A 173 23.94 47.69 8.72
CA ASN A 173 24.98 48.38 9.49
C ASN A 173 26.25 47.51 9.68
N ILE A 174 26.19 46.21 9.36
CA ILE A 174 27.31 45.29 9.49
C ILE A 174 28.12 45.30 8.18
N SER A 175 29.35 45.79 8.25
CA SER A 175 30.28 45.88 7.12
C SER A 175 30.63 44.51 6.52
N ASP A 176 31.06 44.49 5.25
CA ASP A 176 31.59 43.30 4.58
C ASP A 176 32.90 42.78 5.20
N SER A 177 33.60 43.59 5.99
CA SER A 177 34.78 43.18 6.76
C SER A 177 34.44 42.31 7.98
N GLU A 178 33.21 42.41 8.49
CA GLU A 178 32.76 41.74 9.72
C GLU A 178 31.86 40.52 9.47
N ALA A 179 31.39 40.35 8.23
CA ALA A 179 30.49 39.27 7.87
C ALA A 179 30.88 38.61 6.55
N THR A 180 30.89 37.27 6.55
CA THR A 180 31.12 36.49 5.33
C THR A 180 29.79 36.25 4.63
N ARG A 181 29.64 36.78 3.42
CA ARG A 181 28.40 36.74 2.61
C ARG A 181 28.59 35.92 1.34
N TYR A 182 27.67 35.00 1.06
CA TYR A 182 27.74 34.12 -0.12
C TYR A 182 26.35 33.77 -0.62
N GLY A 183 26.28 33.22 -1.84
CA GLY A 183 25.02 32.75 -2.42
C GLY A 183 23.92 33.83 -2.42
N TYR A 184 22.79 33.52 -1.78
CA TYR A 184 21.64 34.44 -1.63
C TYR A 184 21.95 35.70 -0.82
N GLY A 185 22.97 35.68 0.05
CA GLY A 185 23.39 36.83 0.84
C GLY A 185 24.48 37.67 0.19
N SER A 186 24.96 37.31 -0.99
CA SER A 186 26.09 37.99 -1.63
C SER A 186 25.73 39.42 -2.04
N HIS A 187 26.58 40.38 -1.67
CA HIS A 187 26.52 41.76 -2.19
C HIS A 187 27.07 41.89 -3.61
N ASN A 188 27.61 40.82 -4.21
CA ASN A 188 28.01 40.84 -5.60
C ASN A 188 26.78 40.52 -6.49
N PRO A 189 26.32 41.45 -7.35
CA PRO A 189 25.13 41.24 -8.17
C PRO A 189 25.22 39.99 -9.03
N THR A 190 26.41 39.71 -9.59
CA THR A 190 26.61 38.54 -10.44
C THR A 190 26.42 37.23 -9.66
N VAL A 191 26.98 37.14 -8.45
CA VAL A 191 26.88 35.94 -7.59
C VAL A 191 25.47 35.77 -7.06
N PHE A 192 24.84 36.86 -6.61
CA PHE A 192 23.46 36.88 -6.13
C PHE A 192 22.49 36.36 -7.20
N VAL A 193 22.53 36.96 -8.39
CA VAL A 193 21.66 36.58 -9.52
C VAL A 193 21.95 35.16 -9.98
N ALA A 194 23.23 34.78 -10.09
CA ALA A 194 23.61 33.42 -10.46
C ALA A 194 23.04 32.38 -9.49
N THR A 195 23.03 32.66 -8.18
CA THR A 195 22.52 31.72 -7.17
C THR A 195 21.02 31.45 -7.38
N TYR A 196 20.21 32.51 -7.54
CA TYR A 196 18.78 32.37 -7.82
C TYR A 196 18.51 31.65 -9.15
N LEU A 197 19.28 31.97 -10.19
CA LEU A 197 19.12 31.35 -11.51
C LEU A 197 19.52 29.87 -11.50
N ILE A 198 20.66 29.51 -10.91
CA ILE A 198 21.09 28.11 -10.80
C ILE A 198 20.07 27.32 -10.00
N HIS A 199 19.57 27.86 -8.88
CA HIS A 199 18.51 27.21 -8.12
C HIS A 199 17.25 27.01 -8.98
N ALA A 200 16.82 28.05 -9.70
CA ALA A 200 15.62 27.98 -10.54
C ALA A 200 15.75 26.96 -11.69
N VAL A 201 16.86 26.99 -12.42
CA VAL A 201 17.14 26.06 -13.52
C VAL A 201 17.24 24.63 -13.01
N THR A 202 18.03 24.40 -11.96
CA THR A 202 18.23 23.04 -11.44
C THR A 202 16.96 22.48 -10.80
N ASN A 203 16.16 23.29 -10.10
CA ASN A 203 14.84 22.88 -9.60
C ASN A 203 13.92 22.43 -10.74
N MET A 204 13.79 23.26 -11.79
CA MET A 204 12.96 22.93 -12.96
C MET A 204 13.44 21.66 -13.67
N VAL A 205 14.76 21.48 -13.83
CA VAL A 205 15.32 20.25 -14.42
C VAL A 205 14.97 19.03 -13.56
N LEU A 206 15.01 19.15 -12.24
CA LEU A 206 14.63 18.08 -11.32
C LEU A 206 13.12 17.81 -11.33
N ASP A 207 12.28 18.81 -11.52
CA ASP A 207 10.84 18.62 -11.71
C ASP A 207 10.55 17.83 -12.99
N LEU A 208 11.20 18.20 -14.10
CA LEU A 208 11.10 17.47 -15.37
C LEU A 208 11.63 16.04 -15.26
N ALA A 209 12.77 15.84 -14.61
CA ALA A 209 13.34 14.52 -14.39
C ALA A 209 12.42 13.64 -13.54
N THR A 210 11.88 14.17 -12.45
CA THR A 210 10.94 13.46 -11.57
C THR A 210 9.65 13.12 -12.31
N PHE A 211 9.13 14.05 -13.12
CA PHE A 211 7.97 13.85 -13.98
C PHE A 211 8.18 12.78 -15.06
N ALA A 212 9.39 12.68 -15.61
CA ALA A 212 9.72 11.74 -16.69
C ALA A 212 9.83 10.28 -16.21
N ILE A 213 10.26 10.04 -14.96
CA ILE A 213 10.49 8.69 -14.41
C ILE A 213 9.29 7.73 -14.57
N PRO A 214 8.03 8.11 -14.25
CA PRO A 214 6.88 7.23 -14.41
C PRO A 214 6.32 7.17 -15.85
N THR A 215 6.80 7.98 -16.80
CA THR A 215 6.26 8.01 -18.18
C THR A 215 6.26 6.65 -18.89
N PRO A 216 7.25 5.76 -18.73
CA PRO A 216 7.22 4.45 -19.39
C PRO A 216 6.13 3.53 -18.83
N LEU A 217 5.55 3.82 -17.65
CA LEU A 217 4.38 3.10 -17.14
C LEU A 217 3.13 3.49 -17.91
N TRP A 218 2.97 4.77 -18.25
CA TRP A 218 1.83 5.24 -19.01
C TRP A 218 1.83 4.75 -20.45
N MET A 219 3.01 4.55 -21.03
CA MET A 219 3.17 3.97 -22.37
C MET A 219 2.91 2.46 -22.43
N ASP A 220 2.68 1.81 -21.28
CA ASP A 220 2.35 0.40 -21.23
C ASP A 220 0.93 0.16 -21.75
N LYS A 221 0.82 -0.55 -22.87
CA LYS A 221 -0.45 -0.85 -23.54
C LYS A 221 -1.36 -1.77 -22.73
N SER A 222 -0.85 -2.42 -21.68
CA SER A 222 -1.63 -3.30 -20.80
C SER A 222 -2.58 -2.57 -19.84
N ILE A 223 -2.43 -1.25 -19.65
CA ILE A 223 -3.25 -0.47 -18.71
C ILE A 223 -4.59 -0.10 -19.35
N GLN A 224 -5.69 -0.65 -18.82
CA GLN A 224 -7.07 -0.40 -19.28
C GLN A 224 -7.59 1.01 -18.91
N GLY A 225 -8.59 1.49 -19.66
CA GLY A 225 -8.94 2.90 -19.85
C GLY A 225 -9.19 3.75 -18.59
N LYS A 226 -9.89 3.25 -17.56
CA LYS A 226 -10.19 4.03 -16.34
C LYS A 226 -8.93 4.34 -15.52
N THR A 227 -8.03 3.37 -15.37
CA THR A 227 -6.73 3.55 -14.72
C THR A 227 -5.81 4.46 -15.54
N ARG A 228 -5.88 4.35 -16.87
CA ARG A 228 -5.13 5.22 -17.80
C ARG A 228 -5.58 6.68 -17.71
N LEU A 229 -6.88 6.93 -17.52
CA LEU A 229 -7.43 8.27 -17.35
C LEU A 229 -6.99 8.90 -16.01
N GLY A 230 -6.97 8.13 -14.92
CA GLY A 230 -6.42 8.59 -13.63
C GLY A 230 -4.94 8.94 -13.72
N LEU A 231 -4.13 8.11 -14.39
CA LEU A 231 -2.73 8.42 -14.66
C LEU A 231 -2.57 9.67 -15.53
N PHE A 232 -3.40 9.84 -16.56
CA PHE A 232 -3.41 11.03 -17.40
C PHE A 232 -3.66 12.31 -16.58
N GLY A 233 -4.62 12.29 -15.64
CA GLY A 233 -4.86 13.42 -14.74
C GLY A 233 -3.62 13.81 -13.91
N LEU A 234 -2.83 12.83 -13.46
CA LEU A 234 -1.58 13.09 -12.75
C LEU A 234 -0.49 13.67 -13.66
N PHE A 235 -0.41 13.23 -14.92
CA PHE A 235 0.50 13.82 -15.89
C PHE A 235 0.12 15.27 -16.22
N VAL A 236 -1.18 15.60 -16.31
CA VAL A 236 -1.64 16.98 -16.51
C VAL A 236 -1.25 17.86 -15.32
N LEU A 237 -1.48 17.41 -14.09
CA LEU A 237 -1.07 18.17 -12.90
C LEU A 237 0.46 18.36 -12.84
N GLY A 238 1.23 17.32 -13.13
CA GLY A 238 2.69 17.43 -13.22
C GLY A 238 3.16 18.39 -14.32
N ALA A 239 2.47 18.45 -15.46
CA ALA A 239 2.76 19.43 -16.50
C ALA A 239 2.48 20.87 -16.04
N ILE A 240 1.39 21.10 -15.29
CA ILE A 240 1.06 22.42 -14.73
C ILE A 240 2.15 22.89 -13.75
N VAL A 241 2.67 22.00 -12.90
CA VAL A 241 3.80 22.32 -11.99
C VAL A 241 5.00 22.81 -12.81
N ASN A 242 5.38 22.08 -13.86
CA ASN A 242 6.49 22.46 -14.73
C ASN A 242 6.27 23.82 -15.43
N VAL A 243 5.04 24.12 -15.85
CA VAL A 243 4.70 25.44 -16.42
C VAL A 243 4.93 26.55 -15.38
N CYS A 244 4.55 26.35 -14.13
CA CYS A 244 4.82 27.30 -13.05
C CYS A 244 6.34 27.53 -12.88
N SER A 245 7.14 26.45 -12.88
CA SER A 245 8.60 26.53 -12.78
C SER A 245 9.23 27.28 -13.97
N VAL A 246 8.71 27.10 -15.18
CA VAL A 246 9.17 27.82 -16.40
C VAL A 246 8.85 29.31 -16.29
N ILE A 247 7.62 29.68 -15.94
CA ILE A 247 7.23 31.09 -15.78
C ILE A 247 8.09 31.74 -14.68
N ARG A 248 8.33 31.04 -13.57
CA ARG A 248 9.22 31.49 -12.50
C ARG A 248 10.66 31.72 -12.98
N LEU A 249 11.20 30.81 -13.80
CA LEU A 249 12.53 30.99 -14.39
C LEU A 249 12.58 32.20 -15.33
N VAL A 250 11.60 32.35 -16.22
CA VAL A 250 11.53 33.48 -17.16
C VAL A 250 11.49 34.81 -16.41
N THR A 251 10.65 34.93 -15.38
CA THR A 251 10.56 36.14 -14.55
C THR A 251 11.86 36.44 -13.80
N LEU A 252 12.57 35.42 -13.29
CA LEU A 252 13.88 35.61 -12.67
C LEU A 252 14.96 36.04 -13.67
N VAL A 253 14.92 35.54 -14.90
CA VAL A 253 15.86 35.92 -15.97
C VAL A 253 15.61 37.36 -16.44
N GLN A 254 14.35 37.73 -16.71
CA GLN A 254 13.97 39.06 -17.18
C GLN A 254 14.34 40.15 -16.17
N ASN A 255 14.06 39.91 -14.89
CA ASN A 255 14.29 40.89 -13.83
C ASN A 255 15.68 40.76 -13.18
N LYS A 256 16.54 39.84 -13.66
CA LYS A 256 17.82 39.44 -13.04
C LYS A 256 17.69 39.28 -11.53
N ALA A 257 16.78 38.42 -11.08
CA ALA A 257 16.45 38.21 -9.66
C ALA A 257 16.12 39.49 -8.87
N GLY A 258 15.47 40.48 -9.51
CA GLY A 258 15.09 41.75 -8.90
C GLY A 258 16.20 42.80 -8.84
N THR A 259 17.27 42.62 -9.61
CA THR A 259 18.40 43.57 -9.69
C THR A 259 18.40 44.45 -10.94
N TYR A 260 17.52 44.16 -11.92
CA TYR A 260 17.43 44.92 -13.17
C TYR A 260 15.98 45.33 -13.45
N PRO A 261 15.72 46.58 -13.89
CA PRO A 261 16.68 47.64 -14.25
C PRO A 261 17.32 48.37 -13.06
N THR A 262 16.71 48.26 -11.88
CA THR A 262 17.15 48.79 -10.58
C THR A 262 16.99 47.70 -9.53
N LEU A 263 17.64 47.83 -8.37
CA LEU A 263 17.42 46.92 -7.24
C LEU A 263 16.01 47.12 -6.68
N ASP A 264 15.11 46.19 -7.00
CA ASP A 264 13.74 46.18 -6.49
C ASP A 264 13.23 44.75 -6.26
N PRO A 265 13.80 44.04 -5.26
CA PRO A 265 13.44 42.66 -4.97
C PRO A 265 12.00 42.51 -4.45
N SER A 266 11.41 43.54 -3.84
CA SER A 266 10.02 43.47 -3.35
C SER A 266 8.99 43.61 -4.47
N TRP A 267 9.26 44.42 -5.50
CA TRP A 267 8.40 44.57 -6.67
C TRP A 267 8.52 43.39 -7.64
N TYR A 268 9.73 43.10 -8.11
CA TYR A 268 9.96 42.06 -9.11
C TYR A 268 9.99 40.64 -8.51
N GLY A 269 10.22 40.51 -7.21
CA GLY A 269 10.25 39.23 -6.51
C GLY A 269 8.87 38.70 -6.09
N CYS A 270 7.81 39.51 -6.16
CA CYS A 270 6.47 39.08 -5.76
C CYS A 270 5.93 37.95 -6.65
N THR A 271 6.00 38.12 -7.98
CA THR A 271 5.57 37.12 -8.95
C THR A 271 6.28 35.77 -8.76
N PRO A 272 7.63 35.68 -8.77
CA PRO A 272 8.31 34.40 -8.57
C PRO A 272 8.09 33.81 -7.17
N ALA A 273 7.83 34.61 -6.14
CA ALA A 273 7.52 34.14 -4.80
C ALA A 273 6.11 33.52 -4.68
N ILE A 274 5.11 34.07 -5.37
CA ILE A 274 3.77 33.47 -5.43
C ILE A 274 3.79 32.20 -6.29
N LEU A 275 4.51 32.22 -7.42
CA LEU A 275 4.68 31.04 -8.28
C LEU A 275 5.40 29.90 -7.55
N SER A 276 6.36 30.19 -6.67
CA SER A 276 7.05 29.16 -5.88
C SER A 276 6.12 28.49 -4.86
N ALA A 277 5.21 29.25 -4.25
CA ALA A 277 4.16 28.69 -3.41
C ALA A 277 3.18 27.83 -4.23
N LEU A 278 2.77 28.31 -5.41
CA LEU A 278 1.85 27.58 -6.30
C LEU A 278 2.47 26.24 -6.76
N GLU A 279 3.74 26.26 -7.16
CA GLU A 279 4.52 25.09 -7.55
C GLU A 279 4.50 24.00 -6.46
N VAL A 280 4.85 24.35 -5.22
CA VAL A 280 4.86 23.41 -4.08
C VAL A 280 3.46 22.89 -3.77
N ASN A 281 2.44 23.76 -3.76
CA ASN A 281 1.07 23.36 -3.44
C ASN A 281 0.48 22.42 -4.51
N ILE A 282 0.65 22.71 -5.80
CA ILE A 282 0.18 21.85 -6.88
C ILE A 282 0.93 20.52 -6.89
N ALA A 283 2.26 20.53 -6.68
CA ALA A 283 3.04 19.31 -6.55
C ALA A 283 2.57 18.44 -5.38
N THR A 284 2.23 19.06 -4.25
CA THR A 284 1.68 18.38 -3.06
C THR A 284 0.32 17.74 -3.33
N VAL A 285 -0.56 18.43 -4.05
CA VAL A 285 -1.84 17.88 -4.51
C VAL A 285 -1.61 16.70 -5.46
N CYS A 286 -0.71 16.84 -6.44
CA CYS A 286 -0.35 15.80 -7.40
C CYS A 286 0.21 14.55 -6.72
N ALA A 287 1.05 14.70 -5.70
CA ALA A 287 1.58 13.58 -4.92
C ALA A 287 0.50 12.88 -4.08
N SER A 288 -0.50 13.63 -3.58
CA SER A 288 -1.48 13.13 -2.62
C SER A 288 -2.69 12.44 -3.25
N LEU A 289 -3.15 12.95 -4.41
CA LEU A 289 -4.34 12.44 -5.11
C LEU A 289 -4.34 10.92 -5.36
N PRO A 290 -3.26 10.28 -5.86
CA PRO A 290 -3.26 8.86 -6.19
C PRO A 290 -3.56 7.96 -4.98
N VAL A 291 -3.27 8.42 -3.77
CA VAL A 291 -3.36 7.62 -2.55
C VAL A 291 -4.78 7.58 -1.99
N PHE A 292 -5.46 8.73 -1.93
CA PHE A 292 -6.80 8.78 -1.34
C PHE A 292 -7.94 8.72 -2.38
N TRP A 293 -7.69 9.13 -3.63
CA TRP A 293 -8.73 9.18 -4.67
C TRP A 293 -9.45 7.84 -4.91
N PRO A 294 -8.77 6.67 -4.93
CA PRO A 294 -9.45 5.38 -5.06
C PRO A 294 -10.42 5.09 -3.90
N VAL A 295 -10.14 5.60 -2.71
CA VAL A 295 -10.99 5.43 -1.52
C VAL A 295 -12.19 6.36 -1.58
N ILE A 296 -11.98 7.63 -1.95
CA ILE A 296 -13.07 8.61 -2.08
C ILE A 296 -14.01 8.20 -3.21
N SER A 297 -13.50 7.87 -4.40
CA SER A 297 -14.32 7.53 -5.56
C SER A 297 -15.23 6.31 -5.33
N LYS A 298 -14.76 5.31 -4.59
CA LYS A 298 -15.59 4.16 -4.18
C LYS A 298 -16.72 4.52 -3.22
N ASN A 299 -16.51 5.53 -2.37
CA ASN A 299 -17.49 5.95 -1.37
C ASN A 299 -18.44 7.04 -1.90
N LEU A 300 -18.01 7.88 -2.85
CA LEU A 300 -18.88 8.86 -3.51
C LEU A 300 -20.02 8.20 -4.29
N GLY A 301 -19.77 7.03 -4.89
CA GLY A 301 -20.84 6.22 -5.50
C GLY A 301 -21.86 5.68 -4.51
N LYS A 302 -21.55 5.65 -3.20
CA LYS A 302 -22.50 5.29 -2.13
C LYS A 302 -23.20 6.51 -1.53
N ILE A 303 -22.59 7.69 -1.62
CA ILE A 303 -23.11 8.96 -1.06
C ILE A 303 -24.06 9.65 -2.07
N LEU A 304 -23.86 9.46 -3.37
CA LEU A 304 -24.73 10.01 -4.42
C LEU A 304 -25.99 9.17 -4.69
N VAL A 305 -26.15 8.02 -4.01
CA VAL A 305 -27.42 7.29 -3.96
C VAL A 305 -28.24 7.88 -2.83
N THR A 306 -28.86 9.02 -3.12
CA THR A 306 -30.02 9.51 -2.38
C THR A 306 -31.08 8.42 -2.39
N TYR A 307 -31.67 8.12 -1.23
CA TYR A 307 -32.75 7.14 -1.03
C TYR A 307 -33.70 7.03 -2.23
N GLU A 308 -33.50 5.99 -3.04
CA GLU A 308 -34.54 5.46 -3.92
C GLU A 308 -35.03 4.19 -3.24
N VAL A 309 -36.26 4.24 -2.68
CA VAL A 309 -36.98 3.03 -2.33
C VAL A 309 -37.40 2.41 -3.65
N ASP A 310 -36.53 1.59 -4.21
CA ASP A 310 -36.85 0.80 -5.38
C ASP A 310 -37.24 -0.61 -4.90
N VAL A 311 -38.54 -0.84 -4.77
CA VAL A 311 -39.07 -2.20 -4.71
C VAL A 311 -39.19 -2.66 -6.15
N THR A 312 -38.11 -3.22 -6.68
CA THR A 312 -38.08 -3.89 -7.96
C THR A 312 -37.24 -5.17 -7.85
N HIS A 313 -37.93 -6.29 -8.05
CA HIS A 313 -37.36 -7.56 -8.45
C HIS A 313 -36.50 -7.33 -9.70
N GLU A 314 -35.25 -7.81 -9.73
CA GLU A 314 -34.63 -8.17 -11.00
C GLU A 314 -33.43 -9.11 -10.89
N GLU A 315 -33.37 -9.94 -11.93
CA GLU A 315 -32.48 -11.06 -12.21
C GLU A 315 -31.02 -10.61 -12.35
N ARG A 316 -30.08 -11.39 -11.79
CA ARG A 316 -28.65 -11.15 -11.99
C ARG A 316 -28.23 -11.62 -13.38
N TYR A 317 -27.96 -10.65 -14.25
CA TYR A 317 -27.13 -10.85 -15.43
C TYR A 317 -25.70 -11.24 -15.00
N SER A 318 -25.24 -12.37 -15.55
CA SER A 318 -23.94 -13.03 -15.43
C SER A 318 -22.76 -12.09 -15.74
N ALA A 319 -21.73 -12.11 -14.89
CA ALA A 319 -20.47 -11.44 -15.14
C ALA A 319 -19.49 -12.43 -15.78
N ASN A 320 -19.33 -12.30 -17.10
CA ASN A 320 -18.36 -13.08 -17.88
C ASN A 320 -16.96 -13.12 -17.26
N PHE A 321 -16.38 -14.31 -17.29
CA PHE A 321 -15.27 -14.70 -16.45
C PHE A 321 -13.88 -14.66 -17.04
N ASN A 322 -13.79 -14.27 -18.30
CA ASN A 322 -12.51 -14.28 -19.01
C ASN A 322 -11.52 -13.23 -18.50
N ASP A 323 -11.89 -12.36 -17.53
CA ASP A 323 -11.03 -11.29 -17.00
C ASP A 323 -10.30 -11.65 -15.68
N MET A 324 -10.49 -12.84 -15.11
CA MET A 324 -9.85 -13.20 -13.82
C MET A 324 -8.39 -13.64 -13.90
N ASP A 325 -7.76 -13.60 -15.08
CA ASP A 325 -6.37 -14.03 -15.24
C ASP A 325 -5.35 -12.88 -15.00
N LYS A 326 -5.77 -11.65 -14.66
CA LYS A 326 -4.84 -10.50 -14.58
C LYS A 326 -4.95 -9.49 -13.43
N SER A 327 -5.84 -9.66 -12.45
CA SER A 327 -5.85 -8.74 -11.30
C SER A 327 -6.26 -9.43 -10.01
N GLY A 328 -5.26 -9.81 -9.22
CA GLY A 328 -5.42 -10.42 -7.90
C GLY A 328 -5.86 -9.44 -6.81
N GLU A 329 -7.04 -8.85 -6.94
CA GLU A 329 -7.72 -8.15 -5.85
C GLU A 329 -9.22 -8.46 -5.86
N LEU A 330 -9.69 -9.21 -4.86
CA LEU A 330 -11.11 -9.26 -4.53
C LEU A 330 -11.32 -8.77 -3.09
N TYR A 331 -12.11 -7.71 -3.00
CA TYR A 331 -12.60 -7.11 -1.77
C TYR A 331 -13.61 -8.05 -1.11
N SER A 332 -13.46 -8.30 0.19
CA SER A 332 -14.54 -8.82 1.04
C SER A 332 -15.25 -7.63 1.67
N MET A 333 -16.56 -7.54 1.43
CA MET A 333 -17.46 -6.58 2.06
C MET A 333 -18.40 -7.38 2.99
N GLY A 334 -18.39 -7.05 4.28
CA GLY A 334 -19.25 -7.66 5.30
C GLY A 334 -18.94 -7.08 6.68
N ASP A 335 -19.70 -6.05 7.05
CA ASP A 335 -19.90 -5.44 8.37
C ASP A 335 -18.72 -5.17 9.30
N MET A 336 -18.34 -3.89 9.38
CA MET A 336 -17.67 -3.31 10.54
C MET A 336 -18.56 -2.23 11.18
N SER A 337 -19.25 -2.62 12.24
CA SER A 337 -19.56 -1.73 13.36
C SER A 337 -18.76 -2.19 14.57
N ALA A 338 -18.08 -1.23 15.19
CA ALA A 338 -17.46 -1.28 16.53
C ALA A 338 -16.32 -2.30 16.76
N LYS A 339 -15.06 -1.84 16.59
CA LYS A 339 -13.92 -2.03 17.55
C LYS A 339 -12.58 -1.55 16.96
N GLY A 340 -12.44 -0.24 16.76
CA GLY A 340 -11.22 0.41 16.26
C GLY A 340 -10.11 0.61 17.30
N ARG A 341 -9.81 -0.36 18.18
CA ARG A 341 -8.81 -0.13 19.25
C ARG A 341 -7.84 -1.28 19.60
N ARG A 342 -7.70 -2.33 18.78
CA ARG A 342 -6.76 -3.44 19.08
C ARG A 342 -5.76 -3.84 17.98
N TYR A 343 -5.66 -3.08 16.89
CA TYR A 343 -4.74 -3.40 15.76
C TYR A 343 -3.38 -2.68 15.80
N ALA A 344 -2.93 -2.22 16.97
CA ALA A 344 -1.70 -1.42 17.10
C ALA A 344 -0.43 -2.22 17.46
N GLU A 345 -0.52 -3.54 17.65
CA GLU A 345 0.60 -4.36 18.16
C GLU A 345 1.04 -5.49 17.23
N ASP A 346 0.64 -5.47 15.95
CA ASP A 346 1.07 -6.50 15.01
C ASP A 346 2.49 -6.21 14.47
N LYS A 347 3.43 -7.08 14.86
CA LYS A 347 4.85 -7.08 14.45
C LYS A 347 5.02 -7.15 12.93
N TYR A 348 4.02 -7.66 12.21
CA TYR A 348 4.01 -7.76 10.75
C TYR A 348 3.90 -6.40 10.04
N ILE A 349 3.30 -5.40 10.69
CA ILE A 349 3.14 -4.05 10.12
C ILE A 349 4.45 -3.26 10.19
N ARG A 350 5.30 -3.48 11.21
CA ARG A 350 6.63 -2.83 11.29
C ARG A 350 7.62 -3.32 10.24
N ALA A 351 7.48 -4.57 9.77
CA ALA A 351 8.39 -5.17 8.80
C ALA A 351 8.24 -4.62 7.37
N GLN A 352 7.20 -3.83 7.08
CA GLN A 352 6.98 -3.22 5.76
C GLN A 352 7.54 -1.79 5.62
N VAL A 353 8.25 -1.27 6.63
CA VAL A 353 8.57 0.16 6.73
C VAL A 353 10.07 0.50 6.55
N ASP A 354 10.97 -0.48 6.50
CA ASP A 354 12.42 -0.23 6.35
C ASP A 354 12.97 -0.61 4.96
N PRO A 355 13.33 0.36 4.09
CA PRO A 355 13.91 0.11 2.78
C PRO A 355 15.41 -0.28 2.80
N PHE A 356 16.06 -0.35 3.96
CA PHE A 356 17.49 -0.68 4.09
C PHE A 356 17.78 -2.01 4.81
N GLN A 357 16.77 -2.72 5.32
CA GLN A 357 17.02 -4.00 5.97
C GLN A 357 17.21 -5.10 4.91
N GLN A 358 18.47 -5.43 4.61
CA GLN A 358 18.80 -6.67 3.91
C GLN A 358 18.18 -7.83 4.68
N MET A 359 17.25 -8.56 4.06
CA MET A 359 16.70 -9.80 4.61
C MET A 359 17.84 -10.78 4.87
N LYS A 360 18.31 -10.84 6.11
CA LYS A 360 18.83 -12.09 6.66
C LYS A 360 17.61 -12.93 7.06
N PRO A 361 17.56 -14.22 6.72
CA PRO A 361 16.45 -15.08 7.13
C PRO A 361 16.55 -15.28 8.65
N ALA A 362 15.89 -14.40 9.40
CA ALA A 362 15.68 -14.61 10.82
C ALA A 362 14.57 -15.64 10.97
N LYS A 363 14.94 -16.89 11.29
CA LYS A 363 14.04 -17.86 11.93
C LYS A 363 13.47 -17.20 13.18
N THR A 364 12.29 -16.59 13.04
CA THR A 364 11.47 -16.21 14.19
C THR A 364 10.48 -17.34 14.35
N THR A 365 10.84 -18.33 15.16
CA THR A 365 9.88 -19.29 15.70
C THR A 365 8.95 -18.49 16.61
N VAL A 366 7.84 -18.00 16.06
CA VAL A 366 6.73 -17.47 16.85
C VAL A 366 6.01 -18.70 17.38
N MET A 367 6.04 -18.91 18.70
CA MET A 367 5.23 -19.96 19.32
C MET A 367 3.75 -19.64 19.06
N SER A 368 3.01 -20.58 18.47
CA SER A 368 1.61 -20.41 18.12
C SER A 368 0.77 -20.16 19.37
N HIS A 369 -0.11 -19.15 19.33
CA HIS A 369 -1.11 -18.87 20.37
C HIS A 369 -2.18 -19.97 20.55
N TYR A 370 -2.13 -21.03 19.74
CA TYR A 370 -3.10 -22.14 19.70
C TYR A 370 -2.40 -23.48 19.94
N ILE A 371 -3.12 -24.40 20.57
CA ILE A 371 -2.69 -25.79 20.72
C ILE A 371 -3.17 -26.56 19.50
N ILE A 372 -2.23 -27.16 18.77
CA ILE A 372 -2.54 -28.06 17.65
C ILE A 372 -2.39 -29.49 18.14
N GLU A 373 -3.48 -30.26 18.10
CA GLU A 373 -3.51 -31.63 18.58
C GLU A 373 -4.32 -32.55 17.66
N GLY A 374 -4.10 -33.85 17.78
CA GLY A 374 -4.81 -34.87 17.01
C GLY A 374 -6.29 -34.94 17.35
N CYS A 375 -7.13 -35.28 16.35
CA CYS A 375 -8.55 -35.52 16.60
C CYS A 375 -8.82 -36.94 17.12
N THR A 376 -9.76 -37.04 18.04
CA THR A 376 -10.37 -38.29 18.54
C THR A 376 -11.80 -38.44 18.00
N VAL A 377 -12.39 -39.64 18.12
CA VAL A 377 -13.80 -39.85 17.72
C VAL A 377 -14.79 -38.95 18.45
N ALA A 378 -14.45 -38.52 19.68
CA ALA A 378 -15.27 -37.62 20.49
C ALA A 378 -15.33 -36.20 19.89
N ASP A 379 -14.34 -35.80 19.09
CA ASP A 379 -14.30 -34.50 18.41
C ASP A 379 -15.23 -34.44 17.18
N GLY A 380 -15.85 -35.57 16.79
CA GLY A 380 -16.69 -35.67 15.61
C GLY A 380 -17.77 -34.56 15.50
N PRO A 381 -18.57 -34.30 16.55
CA PRO A 381 -19.57 -33.23 16.53
C PRO A 381 -18.97 -31.84 16.28
N ASP A 382 -17.82 -31.53 16.87
CA ASP A 382 -17.16 -30.24 16.70
C ASP A 382 -16.54 -30.10 15.31
N VAL A 383 -15.95 -31.18 14.77
CA VAL A 383 -15.48 -31.24 13.38
C VAL A 383 -16.63 -31.01 12.40
N ALA A 384 -17.79 -31.65 12.63
CA ALA A 384 -18.98 -31.46 11.80
C ALA A 384 -19.46 -30.00 11.83
N ARG A 385 -19.64 -29.44 13.03
CA ARG A 385 -20.07 -28.04 13.20
C ARG A 385 -19.08 -27.07 12.55
N ASN A 386 -17.78 -27.23 12.80
CA ASN A 386 -16.72 -26.40 12.21
C ASN A 386 -16.76 -26.42 10.69
N ASN A 387 -16.71 -27.61 10.11
CA ASN A 387 -16.55 -27.77 8.66
C ASN A 387 -17.81 -27.30 7.93
N MET A 388 -18.99 -27.71 8.39
CA MET A 388 -20.24 -27.35 7.71
C MET A 388 -20.49 -25.85 7.79
N SER A 389 -20.28 -25.21 8.95
CA SER A 389 -20.41 -23.75 9.08
C SER A 389 -19.43 -22.99 8.19
N ALA A 390 -18.18 -23.48 8.06
CA ALA A 390 -17.17 -22.86 7.21
C ALA A 390 -17.50 -23.01 5.72
N PHE A 391 -17.86 -24.21 5.27
CA PHE A 391 -18.17 -24.46 3.86
C PHE A 391 -19.50 -23.86 3.42
N TRP A 392 -20.46 -23.66 4.32
CA TRP A 392 -21.74 -23.01 4.01
C TRP A 392 -21.61 -21.54 3.57
N GLN A 393 -20.45 -20.92 3.84
CA GLN A 393 -20.11 -19.59 3.35
C GLN A 393 -19.85 -19.57 1.84
N ASP A 394 -19.48 -20.72 1.24
CA ASP A 394 -19.29 -20.85 -0.21
C ASP A 394 -20.63 -21.13 -0.91
N PRO A 395 -21.10 -20.25 -1.81
CA PRO A 395 -22.33 -20.46 -2.57
C PRO A 395 -22.34 -21.76 -3.37
N ASN A 396 -21.20 -22.19 -3.90
CA ASN A 396 -21.11 -23.39 -4.73
C ASN A 396 -21.27 -24.65 -3.87
N TRP A 397 -20.77 -24.64 -2.64
CA TRP A 397 -20.94 -25.76 -1.71
C TRP A 397 -22.40 -25.94 -1.28
N ARG A 398 -23.19 -24.85 -1.26
CA ARG A 398 -24.63 -24.91 -0.98
C ARG A 398 -25.45 -25.56 -2.09
N LEU A 399 -24.92 -25.65 -3.32
CA LEU A 399 -25.63 -26.32 -4.43
C LEU A 399 -25.84 -27.81 -4.17
N VAL A 400 -24.92 -28.42 -3.43
CA VAL A 400 -25.01 -29.82 -2.99
C VAL A 400 -26.15 -30.03 -1.98
N TRP A 401 -26.61 -28.96 -1.32
CA TRP A 401 -27.57 -29.01 -0.21
C TRP A 401 -28.82 -28.14 -0.44
N LYS A 402 -29.20 -27.90 -1.70
CA LYS A 402 -30.34 -27.04 -2.09
C LYS A 402 -31.64 -27.31 -1.33
N LYS A 403 -31.89 -28.57 -0.98
CA LYS A 403 -33.16 -29.05 -0.40
C LYS A 403 -33.16 -29.08 1.13
N THR A 404 -32.14 -28.51 1.78
CA THR A 404 -31.98 -28.61 3.23
C THR A 404 -31.37 -27.33 3.84
N THR A 405 -31.20 -27.32 5.17
CA THR A 405 -30.70 -26.18 5.95
C THR A 405 -29.37 -26.51 6.62
N LEU A 406 -28.57 -25.48 6.91
CA LEU A 406 -27.28 -25.65 7.61
C LEU A 406 -27.40 -26.44 8.93
N PRO A 407 -28.36 -26.15 9.83
CA PRO A 407 -28.51 -26.92 11.06
C PRO A 407 -28.75 -28.41 10.82
N TYR A 408 -29.58 -28.74 9.82
CA TYR A 408 -29.86 -30.12 9.45
C TYR A 408 -28.61 -30.82 8.90
N VAL A 409 -27.86 -30.17 8.01
CA VAL A 409 -26.61 -30.75 7.47
C VAL A 409 -25.57 -30.93 8.57
N ILE A 410 -25.47 -30.00 9.53
CA ILE A 410 -24.61 -30.16 10.71
C ILE A 410 -25.02 -31.39 11.52
N GLU A 411 -26.31 -31.63 11.73
CA GLU A 411 -26.82 -32.79 12.45
C GLU A 411 -26.45 -34.11 11.76
N GLN A 412 -26.69 -34.22 10.45
CA GLN A 412 -26.35 -35.42 9.68
C GLN A 412 -24.82 -35.64 9.63
N CYS A 413 -24.03 -34.57 9.47
CA CYS A 413 -22.58 -34.64 9.55
C CYS A 413 -22.08 -35.02 10.95
N THR A 414 -22.76 -34.60 12.01
CA THR A 414 -22.42 -34.95 13.40
C THR A 414 -22.55 -36.45 13.63
N ALA A 415 -23.56 -37.09 13.05
CA ALA A 415 -23.72 -38.55 13.09
C ALA A 415 -22.60 -39.28 12.34
N ARG A 416 -22.05 -38.69 11.27
CA ARG A 416 -21.06 -39.31 10.38
C ARG A 416 -19.60 -39.03 10.73
N ALA A 417 -19.33 -37.90 11.38
CA ALA A 417 -17.97 -37.41 11.62
C ALA A 417 -17.09 -38.38 12.43
N PRO A 418 -17.56 -39.03 13.51
CA PRO A 418 -16.73 -40.01 14.24
C PRO A 418 -16.25 -41.16 13.36
N ARG A 419 -17.14 -41.70 12.49
CA ARG A 419 -16.77 -42.72 11.50
C ARG A 419 -15.78 -42.18 10.46
N ASN A 420 -15.93 -40.93 10.03
CA ASN A 420 -15.02 -40.29 9.07
C ASN A 420 -13.61 -40.10 9.64
N LEU A 421 -13.47 -39.88 10.95
CA LEU A 421 -12.17 -39.79 11.63
C LEU A 421 -11.49 -41.18 11.75
N LEU A 422 -12.27 -42.26 11.70
CA LEU A 422 -11.77 -43.64 11.70
C LEU A 422 -11.52 -44.20 10.28
N LYS A 423 -11.83 -43.43 9.23
CA LYS A 423 -11.64 -43.88 7.85
C LYS A 423 -10.17 -43.74 7.45
N ASP A 424 -9.64 -44.72 6.70
CA ASP A 424 -8.31 -44.67 6.09
C ASP A 424 -7.19 -44.26 7.07
N ARG A 425 -7.28 -44.72 8.33
CA ARG A 425 -6.39 -44.32 9.44
C ARG A 425 -4.91 -44.52 9.13
N GLU A 426 -4.55 -45.46 8.27
CA GLU A 426 -3.16 -45.65 7.88
C GLU A 426 -2.58 -44.40 7.21
N THR A 427 -3.35 -43.71 6.36
CA THR A 427 -2.88 -42.57 5.55
C THR A 427 -3.39 -41.21 6.02
N LEU A 428 -4.58 -41.13 6.63
CA LEU A 428 -5.18 -39.86 7.02
C LEU A 428 -4.66 -39.37 8.37
N ARG A 429 -4.42 -38.06 8.46
CA ARG A 429 -4.02 -37.35 9.68
C ARG A 429 -4.97 -36.19 9.93
N HIS A 430 -5.53 -36.15 11.13
CA HIS A 430 -6.57 -35.23 11.55
C HIS A 430 -6.05 -34.35 12.68
N PHE A 431 -6.03 -33.04 12.47
CA PHE A 431 -5.62 -32.08 13.48
C PHE A 431 -6.71 -31.05 13.72
N LYS A 432 -6.83 -30.64 14.98
CA LYS A 432 -7.68 -29.55 15.43
C LYS A 432 -6.82 -28.47 16.08
N ALA A 433 -7.28 -27.24 15.96
CA ALA A 433 -6.76 -26.11 16.71
C ALA A 433 -7.69 -25.83 17.89
N VAL A 434 -7.10 -25.73 19.07
CA VAL A 434 -7.80 -25.51 20.33
C VAL A 434 -7.27 -24.24 20.99
N ASP A 435 -8.19 -23.44 21.52
CA ASP A 435 -7.87 -22.30 22.36
C ASP A 435 -7.25 -22.77 23.70
N PRO A 436 -6.05 -22.29 24.07
CA PRO A 436 -5.35 -22.78 25.26
C PRO A 436 -6.00 -22.39 26.59
N GLU A 437 -6.78 -21.30 26.62
CA GLU A 437 -7.42 -20.80 27.84
C GLU A 437 -8.79 -21.46 28.06
N THR A 438 -9.55 -21.62 26.97
CA THR A 438 -10.94 -22.07 27.04
C THR A 438 -11.14 -23.53 26.66
N GLY A 439 -10.14 -24.16 26.03
CA GLY A 439 -10.27 -25.52 25.47
C GLY A 439 -11.22 -25.61 24.27
N LYS A 440 -11.64 -24.46 23.70
CA LYS A 440 -12.63 -24.42 22.62
C LYS A 440 -12.03 -24.90 21.29
N PHE A 441 -12.76 -25.72 20.56
CA PHE A 441 -12.45 -26.10 19.18
C PHE A 441 -12.58 -24.91 18.22
N LEU A 442 -11.52 -24.60 17.46
CA LEU A 442 -11.45 -23.40 16.60
C LEU A 442 -11.38 -23.72 15.11
N GLY A 443 -10.74 -24.82 14.74
CA GLY A 443 -10.47 -25.16 13.35
C GLY A 443 -9.99 -26.59 13.19
N TYR A 444 -10.03 -27.07 11.95
CA TYR A 444 -9.76 -28.45 11.58
C TYR A 444 -8.99 -28.52 10.27
N ILE A 445 -8.05 -29.45 10.18
CA ILE A 445 -7.34 -29.79 8.95
C ILE A 445 -7.13 -31.30 8.84
N ARG A 446 -7.31 -31.82 7.62
CA ARG A 446 -7.05 -33.22 7.28
C ARG A 446 -5.97 -33.30 6.21
N TRP A 447 -4.93 -34.05 6.54
CA TRP A 447 -3.83 -34.39 5.67
C TRP A 447 -3.94 -35.85 5.23
N SER A 448 -3.45 -36.14 4.04
CA SER A 448 -3.36 -37.49 3.48
C SER A 448 -1.92 -37.76 3.09
N LEU A 449 -1.34 -38.81 3.66
CA LEU A 449 0.01 -39.27 3.35
C LEU A 449 -0.03 -40.24 2.16
N PRO A 450 0.99 -40.24 1.29
CA PRO A 450 1.08 -41.24 0.22
C PRO A 450 1.19 -42.65 0.82
N GLN A 451 0.47 -43.62 0.26
CA GLN A 451 0.39 -44.99 0.79
C GLN A 451 1.77 -45.64 1.00
N LYS A 452 2.74 -45.35 0.13
CA LYS A 452 4.10 -45.89 0.19
C LYS A 452 4.94 -45.29 1.33
N ARG A 453 4.50 -44.18 1.92
CA ARG A 453 5.24 -43.36 2.89
C ARG A 453 4.47 -43.10 4.18
N CYS A 454 3.40 -43.86 4.43
CA CYS A 454 2.60 -43.71 5.65
C CYS A 454 3.11 -44.57 6.83
N LYS A 455 4.11 -45.44 6.60
CA LYS A 455 4.77 -46.28 7.63
C LYS A 455 6.27 -45.98 7.70
N THR A 456 6.84 -46.04 8.90
CA THR A 456 8.28 -45.96 9.15
C THR A 456 8.96 -47.29 8.79
N GLU A 457 10.29 -47.32 8.76
CA GLU A 457 11.07 -48.54 8.50
C GLU A 457 10.76 -49.66 9.52
N ASP A 458 10.47 -49.29 10.77
CA ASP A 458 10.05 -50.20 11.85
C ASP A 458 8.58 -50.64 11.76
N GLY A 459 7.84 -50.24 10.71
CA GLY A 459 6.44 -50.58 10.48
C GLY A 459 5.42 -49.74 11.28
N GLY A 460 5.87 -48.79 12.09
CA GLY A 460 5.02 -47.85 12.83
C GLY A 460 4.40 -46.76 11.93
N PRO A 461 3.34 -46.06 12.36
CA PRO A 461 2.72 -45.01 11.57
C PRO A 461 3.60 -43.75 11.51
N VAL A 462 3.71 -43.14 10.33
CA VAL A 462 4.34 -41.81 10.16
C VAL A 462 3.37 -40.74 10.66
N TRP A 463 3.86 -39.76 11.43
CA TRP A 463 3.03 -38.70 12.02
C TRP A 463 1.90 -39.24 12.92
N PRO A 464 2.22 -40.07 13.94
CA PRO A 464 1.22 -40.75 14.79
C PRO A 464 0.28 -39.78 15.51
N GLU A 465 0.73 -38.56 15.80
CA GLU A 465 -0.02 -37.55 16.55
C GLU A 465 -1.33 -37.16 15.86
N GLY A 466 -1.37 -37.24 14.52
CA GLY A 466 -2.58 -36.97 13.73
C GLY A 466 -3.41 -38.20 13.43
N GLN A 467 -2.93 -39.40 13.77
CA GLN A 467 -3.68 -40.62 13.53
C GLN A 467 -4.73 -40.79 14.63
N THR A 468 -6.02 -40.67 14.27
CA THR A 468 -7.10 -40.84 15.24
C THR A 468 -6.98 -42.20 15.94
N PRO A 469 -7.01 -42.24 17.30
CA PRO A 469 -6.99 -43.49 18.05
C PRO A 469 -8.13 -44.42 17.64
N ASP A 470 -7.87 -45.72 17.60
CA ASP A 470 -8.95 -46.68 17.31
C ASP A 470 -9.89 -46.80 18.51
N VAL A 471 -11.14 -47.18 18.25
CA VAL A 471 -12.10 -47.49 19.29
C VAL A 471 -11.90 -48.95 19.70
N VAL A 472 -11.43 -49.15 20.94
CA VAL A 472 -11.08 -50.48 21.46
C VAL A 472 -12.33 -51.34 21.70
N ASP A 473 -13.42 -50.72 22.16
CA ASP A 473 -14.71 -51.40 22.36
C ASP A 473 -15.40 -51.68 21.01
N PRO A 474 -15.56 -52.96 20.61
CA PRO A 474 -16.24 -53.32 19.38
C PRO A 474 -17.72 -52.86 19.33
N GLU A 475 -18.40 -52.79 20.47
CA GLU A 475 -19.80 -52.36 20.53
C GLU A 475 -19.94 -50.85 20.31
N GLU A 476 -19.09 -50.04 20.95
CA GLU A 476 -18.98 -48.60 20.66
C GLU A 476 -18.63 -48.35 19.19
N LYS A 477 -17.65 -49.09 18.64
CA LYS A 477 -17.28 -48.97 17.23
C LYS A 477 -18.45 -49.31 16.31
N ALA A 478 -19.16 -50.41 16.57
CA ALA A 478 -20.34 -50.78 15.79
C ALA A 478 -21.44 -49.70 15.86
N ARG A 479 -21.68 -49.11 17.04
CA ARG A 479 -22.64 -48.01 17.21
C ARG A 479 -22.26 -46.76 16.41
N ILE A 480 -20.98 -46.40 16.37
CA ILE A 480 -20.49 -45.28 15.56
C ILE A 480 -20.80 -45.50 14.07
N PHE A 481 -20.54 -46.71 13.56
CA PHE A 481 -20.78 -47.04 12.15
C PHE A 481 -22.29 -47.08 11.83
N GLN A 482 -23.09 -47.73 12.67
CA GLN A 482 -24.56 -47.76 12.52
C GLN A 482 -25.16 -46.36 12.53
N ARG A 483 -24.72 -45.48 13.44
CA ARG A 483 -25.20 -44.09 13.51
C ARG A 483 -24.84 -43.31 12.24
N ALA A 484 -23.65 -43.53 11.69
CA ALA A 484 -23.22 -42.88 10.45
C ALA A 484 -23.97 -43.38 9.21
N GLU A 485 -24.36 -44.65 9.19
CA GLU A 485 -25.17 -45.27 8.14
C GLU A 485 -26.64 -44.83 8.20
N ALA A 486 -27.17 -44.62 9.41
CA ALA A 486 -28.53 -44.13 9.63
C ALA A 486 -28.70 -42.63 9.32
N ALA A 487 -27.61 -41.88 9.15
CA ALA A 487 -27.67 -40.47 8.80
C ALA A 487 -28.19 -40.29 7.37
N ASP A 488 -29.15 -39.38 7.20
CA ASP A 488 -29.71 -39.05 5.89
C ASP A 488 -28.66 -38.30 5.06
N TRP A 489 -28.03 -39.01 4.12
CA TRP A 489 -26.95 -38.49 3.29
C TRP A 489 -27.31 -38.59 1.81
N ASN A 490 -28.07 -37.61 1.34
CA ASN A 490 -28.51 -37.51 -0.05
C ASN A 490 -28.14 -36.13 -0.65
N PRO A 491 -26.84 -35.89 -0.92
CA PRO A 491 -26.41 -34.67 -1.61
C PRO A 491 -27.01 -34.58 -3.01
N ASP A 492 -27.22 -33.34 -3.49
CA ASP A 492 -27.64 -33.10 -4.86
C ASP A 492 -26.45 -33.33 -5.82
N HIS A 493 -26.66 -34.19 -6.81
CA HIS A 493 -25.63 -34.66 -7.74
C HIS A 493 -25.66 -33.95 -9.10
N GLU A 494 -26.57 -32.99 -9.32
CA GLU A 494 -26.72 -32.30 -10.62
C GLU A 494 -25.42 -31.60 -11.08
N ALA A 495 -24.63 -31.10 -10.13
CA ALA A 495 -23.41 -30.34 -10.39
C ALA A 495 -22.12 -31.18 -10.33
N ASP A 496 -22.20 -32.50 -10.09
CA ASP A 496 -21.02 -33.36 -9.84
C ASP A 496 -20.01 -33.38 -11.00
N HIS A 497 -20.50 -33.25 -12.24
CA HIS A 497 -19.65 -33.20 -13.44
C HIS A 497 -18.69 -31.98 -13.44
N LEU A 498 -18.98 -30.92 -12.66
CA LEU A 498 -18.04 -29.80 -12.46
C LEU A 498 -16.80 -30.21 -11.66
N ASP A 499 -16.87 -31.27 -10.86
CA ASP A 499 -15.73 -31.76 -10.09
C ASP A 499 -14.87 -32.78 -10.85
N GLU A 500 -15.36 -33.35 -11.95
CA GLU A 500 -14.62 -34.32 -12.75
C GLU A 500 -13.27 -33.76 -13.27
N PRO A 501 -13.20 -32.57 -13.91
CA PRO A 501 -11.94 -32.05 -14.42
C PRO A 501 -10.97 -31.66 -13.29
N VAL A 502 -11.50 -31.26 -12.13
CA VAL A 502 -10.71 -30.99 -10.92
C VAL A 502 -10.06 -32.28 -10.43
N GLY A 503 -10.86 -33.36 -10.34
CA GLY A 503 -10.42 -34.69 -9.94
C GLY A 503 -9.36 -35.28 -10.86
N GLU A 504 -9.53 -35.16 -12.18
CA GLU A 504 -8.53 -35.62 -13.15
C GLU A 504 -7.20 -34.89 -13.02
N ARG A 505 -7.22 -33.56 -12.87
CA ARG A 505 -6.01 -32.76 -12.67
C ARG A 505 -5.31 -33.12 -11.36
N LYS A 506 -6.07 -33.27 -10.27
CA LYS A 506 -5.54 -33.75 -8.97
C LYS A 506 -4.83 -35.11 -9.13
N LYS A 507 -5.46 -36.08 -9.80
CA LYS A 507 -4.85 -37.40 -10.06
C LYS A 507 -3.55 -37.29 -10.86
N LYS A 508 -3.52 -36.46 -11.91
CA LYS A 508 -2.32 -36.21 -12.73
C LYS A 508 -1.17 -35.60 -11.91
N TYR A 509 -1.46 -34.72 -10.95
CA TYR A 509 -0.44 -34.14 -10.08
C TYR A 509 0.09 -35.15 -9.05
N ILE A 510 -0.80 -35.81 -8.31
CA ILE A 510 -0.40 -36.78 -7.27
C ILE A 510 0.35 -37.98 -7.88
N ALA A 511 0.07 -38.35 -9.13
CA ALA A 511 0.79 -39.42 -9.82
C ALA A 511 2.26 -39.06 -10.17
N ARG A 512 2.61 -37.77 -10.23
CA ARG A 512 3.97 -37.32 -10.62
C ARG A 512 4.96 -37.32 -9.47
N LYS A 513 4.49 -37.10 -8.24
CA LYS A 513 5.33 -36.92 -7.06
C LYS A 513 4.60 -37.42 -5.82
N ASP A 514 5.28 -38.25 -5.02
CA ASP A 514 4.80 -38.62 -3.69
C ASP A 514 4.78 -37.35 -2.83
N CYS A 515 3.58 -36.84 -2.54
CA CYS A 515 3.34 -35.61 -1.81
C CYS A 515 2.28 -35.81 -0.73
N ILE A 516 2.31 -34.96 0.30
CA ILE A 516 1.25 -34.87 1.29
C ILE A 516 0.11 -34.05 0.68
N VAL A 517 -1.13 -34.50 0.84
CA VAL A 517 -2.30 -33.78 0.31
C VAL A 517 -3.13 -33.19 1.43
N ILE A 518 -3.45 -31.91 1.35
CA ILE A 518 -4.48 -31.30 2.21
C ILE A 518 -5.85 -31.65 1.59
N GLU A 519 -6.61 -32.50 2.29
CA GLU A 519 -7.93 -32.94 1.81
C GLU A 519 -9.07 -32.08 2.34
N PHE A 520 -8.97 -31.65 3.60
CA PHE A 520 -9.96 -30.78 4.22
C PHE A 520 -9.23 -29.72 5.03
N PHE A 521 -9.70 -28.48 4.93
CA PHE A 521 -9.19 -27.37 5.72
C PHE A 521 -10.32 -26.39 5.97
N ALA A 522 -10.65 -26.18 7.25
CA ALA A 522 -11.76 -25.31 7.64
C ALA A 522 -11.51 -24.69 9.01
N VAL A 523 -11.76 -23.39 9.11
CA VAL A 523 -11.81 -22.64 10.37
C VAL A 523 -13.23 -22.12 10.53
N HIS A 524 -13.83 -22.35 11.70
CA HIS A 524 -15.19 -21.92 11.99
C HIS A 524 -15.32 -20.40 11.75
N PRO A 525 -16.42 -19.91 11.14
CA PRO A 525 -16.57 -18.49 10.79
C PRO A 525 -16.23 -17.51 11.93
N ASP A 526 -16.68 -17.80 13.15
CA ASP A 526 -16.38 -16.99 14.36
C ASP A 526 -14.89 -16.86 14.71
N HIS A 527 -14.04 -17.70 14.13
CA HIS A 527 -12.61 -17.81 14.41
C HIS A 527 -11.73 -17.53 13.18
N GLN A 528 -12.33 -17.18 12.04
CA GLN A 528 -11.60 -16.76 10.84
C GLN A 528 -10.91 -15.40 11.04
N GLY A 529 -9.80 -15.18 10.33
CA GLY A 529 -9.00 -13.95 10.46
C GLY A 529 -8.20 -13.83 11.77
N LYS A 530 -8.23 -14.84 12.64
CA LYS A 530 -7.49 -14.90 13.92
C LYS A 530 -6.30 -15.86 13.85
N GLU A 531 -5.68 -16.03 12.68
CA GLU A 531 -4.49 -16.88 12.46
C GLU A 531 -4.60 -18.39 12.81
N VAL A 532 -5.77 -18.88 13.26
CA VAL A 532 -6.04 -20.31 13.50
C VAL A 532 -5.68 -21.18 12.30
N GLY A 533 -6.06 -20.73 11.10
CA GLY A 533 -5.75 -21.43 9.86
C GLY A 533 -4.26 -21.46 9.53
N THR A 534 -3.54 -20.38 9.84
CA THR A 534 -2.08 -20.31 9.67
C THR A 534 -1.39 -21.30 10.60
N ALA A 535 -1.78 -21.36 11.88
CA ALA A 535 -1.21 -22.30 12.84
C ALA A 535 -1.41 -23.77 12.43
N LEU A 536 -2.61 -24.13 11.92
CA LEU A 536 -2.88 -25.47 11.39
C LEU A 536 -2.00 -25.82 10.17
N LEU A 537 -1.78 -24.86 9.28
CA LEU A 537 -0.94 -25.04 8.10
C LEU A 537 0.54 -25.16 8.47
N GLU A 538 1.05 -24.28 9.33
CA GLU A 538 2.45 -24.28 9.77
C GLU A 538 2.83 -25.58 10.48
N HIS A 539 1.94 -26.12 11.32
CA HIS A 539 2.14 -27.41 11.97
C HIS A 539 2.36 -28.55 10.95
N GLY A 540 1.56 -28.57 9.88
CA GLY A 540 1.72 -29.58 8.83
C GLY A 540 2.89 -29.31 7.87
N ILE A 541 3.19 -28.04 7.58
CA ILE A 541 4.36 -27.65 6.78
C ILE A 541 5.64 -28.08 7.46
N GLN A 542 5.76 -27.82 8.77
CA GLN A 542 6.92 -28.27 9.54
C GLN A 542 7.08 -29.79 9.42
N LYS A 543 5.98 -30.54 9.52
CA LYS A 543 6.05 -31.99 9.37
C LYS A 543 6.43 -32.43 7.95
N ALA A 544 5.93 -31.74 6.94
CA ALA A 544 6.28 -31.99 5.55
C ALA A 544 7.78 -31.73 5.28
N GLU A 545 8.34 -30.67 5.88
CA GLU A 545 9.76 -30.35 5.84
C GLU A 545 10.62 -31.43 6.52
N GLU A 546 10.21 -31.90 7.71
CA GLU A 546 10.87 -33.02 8.40
C GLU A 546 10.89 -34.31 7.56
N LEU A 547 9.81 -34.57 6.83
CA LEU A 547 9.65 -35.77 6.02
C LEU A 547 10.25 -35.64 4.61
N GLY A 548 10.71 -34.44 4.22
CA GLY A 548 11.17 -34.14 2.87
C GLY A 548 10.10 -34.38 1.81
N MET A 549 8.84 -34.07 2.11
CA MET A 549 7.71 -34.28 1.20
C MET A 549 7.01 -32.97 0.88
N ASP A 550 6.78 -32.71 -0.40
CA ASP A 550 5.99 -31.57 -0.84
C ASP A 550 4.53 -31.69 -0.40
N ILE A 551 3.84 -30.55 -0.36
CA ILE A 551 2.41 -30.51 -0.06
C ILE A 551 1.65 -30.05 -1.29
N PHE A 552 0.59 -30.78 -1.64
CA PHE A 552 -0.37 -30.40 -2.68
C PHE A 552 -1.73 -30.06 -2.08
N VAL A 553 -2.40 -29.04 -2.62
CA VAL A 553 -3.77 -28.67 -2.21
C VAL A 553 -4.61 -28.11 -3.36
N LEU A 554 -5.92 -28.40 -3.30
CA LEU A 554 -6.94 -27.72 -4.10
C LEU A 554 -7.48 -26.54 -3.29
N ALA A 555 -7.08 -25.34 -3.67
CA ALA A 555 -7.46 -24.10 -3.00
C ALA A 555 -8.71 -23.50 -3.65
N PHE A 556 -9.83 -23.57 -2.92
CA PHE A 556 -11.03 -22.79 -3.20
C PHE A 556 -10.85 -21.33 -2.73
N VAL A 557 -11.71 -20.43 -3.22
CA VAL A 557 -11.61 -18.97 -3.01
C VAL A 557 -11.38 -18.60 -1.53
N GLY A 558 -12.09 -19.24 -0.61
CA GLY A 558 -11.95 -18.97 0.83
C GLY A 558 -10.61 -19.38 1.45
N GLY A 559 -9.97 -20.44 0.95
CA GLY A 559 -8.72 -20.99 1.47
C GLY A 559 -7.46 -20.42 0.80
N PHE A 560 -7.58 -19.91 -0.43
CA PHE A 560 -6.45 -19.48 -1.27
C PHE A 560 -5.44 -18.57 -0.56
N ARG A 561 -5.94 -17.56 0.17
CA ARG A 561 -5.08 -16.59 0.86
C ARG A 561 -4.26 -17.23 1.98
N ALA A 562 -4.82 -18.20 2.70
CA ALA A 562 -4.12 -18.88 3.79
C ALA A 562 -2.91 -19.66 3.25
N TYR A 563 -3.10 -20.43 2.16
CA TYR A 563 -2.00 -21.15 1.50
C TYR A 563 -0.93 -20.21 0.93
N LYS A 564 -1.33 -19.14 0.25
CA LYS A 564 -0.37 -18.18 -0.32
C LYS A 564 0.49 -17.51 0.75
N ASN A 565 -0.10 -17.18 1.91
CA ASN A 565 0.61 -16.56 3.02
C ASN A 565 1.61 -17.51 3.69
N THR A 566 1.37 -18.83 3.67
CA THR A 566 2.27 -19.84 4.22
C THR A 566 3.29 -20.38 3.21
N GLY A 567 3.39 -19.77 2.02
CA GLY A 567 4.44 -20.05 1.05
C GLY A 567 4.07 -21.04 -0.06
N PHE A 568 2.78 -21.41 -0.19
CA PHE A 568 2.33 -22.21 -1.34
C PHE A 568 2.39 -21.37 -2.63
N THR A 569 2.71 -22.04 -3.72
CA THR A 569 2.76 -21.48 -5.07
C THR A 569 1.64 -22.04 -5.94
N THR A 570 1.09 -21.24 -6.84
CA THR A 570 0.02 -21.67 -7.75
C THR A 570 0.62 -22.43 -8.95
N LEU A 571 0.18 -23.68 -9.15
CA LEU A 571 0.52 -24.53 -10.30
C LEU A 571 -0.44 -24.30 -11.48
N GLY A 572 -1.67 -23.90 -11.20
CA GLY A 572 -2.66 -23.57 -12.22
C GLY A 572 -4.03 -23.27 -11.62
N SER A 573 -4.98 -22.90 -12.47
CA SER A 573 -6.37 -22.65 -12.10
C SER A 573 -7.32 -23.41 -13.03
N LEU A 574 -8.51 -23.68 -12.51
CA LEU A 574 -9.66 -24.10 -13.28
C LEU A 574 -10.83 -23.20 -12.87
N VAL A 575 -11.49 -22.63 -13.85
CA VAL A 575 -12.69 -21.82 -13.71
C VAL A 575 -13.81 -22.52 -14.45
N GLN A 576 -14.95 -22.71 -13.78
CA GLN A 576 -16.13 -23.33 -14.37
C GLN A 576 -17.36 -22.50 -14.01
N ASP A 577 -18.33 -22.50 -14.92
CA ASP A 577 -19.60 -21.78 -14.75
C ASP A 577 -20.61 -22.70 -14.05
N ALA A 578 -21.03 -22.34 -12.83
CA ALA A 578 -22.04 -23.07 -12.06
C ALA A 578 -23.42 -22.39 -12.10
N THR A 579 -23.62 -21.33 -12.91
CA THR A 579 -24.89 -20.58 -12.97
C THR A 579 -26.07 -21.46 -13.37
N ALA A 580 -25.88 -22.40 -14.28
CA ALA A 580 -26.91 -23.36 -14.73
C ALA A 580 -27.51 -24.19 -13.58
N TYR A 581 -26.78 -24.32 -12.46
CA TYR A 581 -27.19 -25.09 -11.28
C TYR A 581 -27.66 -24.21 -10.12
N GLY A 582 -27.79 -22.88 -10.32
CA GLY A 582 -28.08 -21.91 -9.26
C GLY A 582 -26.84 -21.46 -8.47
N GLY A 583 -25.65 -21.81 -8.95
CA GLY A 583 -24.36 -21.33 -8.44
C GLY A 583 -24.00 -19.95 -8.95
N ASN A 584 -22.83 -19.47 -8.55
CA ASN A 584 -22.27 -18.29 -9.21
C ASN A 584 -21.59 -18.72 -10.53
N ASP A 585 -21.35 -17.77 -11.41
CA ASP A 585 -20.42 -17.97 -12.53
C ASP A 585 -19.04 -18.44 -12.03
N ASN A 586 -18.73 -18.15 -10.74
CA ASN A 586 -17.50 -18.14 -9.93
C ASN A 586 -16.96 -19.47 -9.34
N TYR A 587 -17.14 -20.63 -9.98
CA TYR A 587 -16.50 -21.88 -9.50
C TYR A 587 -15.01 -21.97 -9.89
N ALA A 588 -14.17 -21.29 -9.11
CA ALA A 588 -12.72 -21.24 -9.32
C ALA A 588 -11.95 -22.11 -8.30
N VAL A 589 -11.17 -23.06 -8.81
CA VAL A 589 -10.26 -23.91 -8.01
C VAL A 589 -8.82 -23.65 -8.46
N GLN A 590 -7.94 -23.35 -7.51
CA GLN A 590 -6.50 -23.26 -7.76
C GLN A 590 -5.78 -24.51 -7.30
N PHE A 591 -4.88 -25.01 -8.14
CA PHE A 591 -3.97 -26.10 -7.81
C PHE A 591 -2.72 -25.46 -7.21
N MET A 592 -2.39 -25.76 -5.96
CA MET A 592 -1.27 -25.14 -5.26
C MET A 592 -0.32 -26.18 -4.67
N GLU A 593 0.96 -25.83 -4.59
CA GLU A 593 2.02 -26.67 -4.06
C GLU A 593 2.95 -25.90 -3.12
N TYR A 594 3.35 -26.55 -2.03
CA TYR A 594 4.48 -26.16 -1.18
C TYR A 594 5.65 -27.09 -1.47
N GLU A 595 6.70 -26.55 -2.09
CA GLU A 595 7.90 -27.31 -2.49
C GLU A 595 8.92 -27.32 -1.35
N VAL A 596 9.21 -28.50 -0.80
CA VAL A 596 10.21 -28.64 0.27
C VAL A 596 11.61 -28.59 -0.35
N GLY A 597 12.45 -27.66 0.12
CA GLY A 597 13.86 -27.56 -0.29
C GLY A 597 14.22 -26.41 -1.24
N LYS A 598 13.25 -25.71 -1.85
CA LYS A 598 13.53 -24.55 -2.73
C LYS A 598 14.23 -23.38 -2.01
N LYS A 599 14.17 -23.33 -0.68
CA LYS A 599 14.90 -22.36 0.16
C LYS A 599 16.41 -22.62 0.27
N MET A 600 16.93 -23.81 -0.03
CA MET A 600 18.35 -24.13 0.12
C MET A 600 19.24 -23.79 -1.09
N LEU A 601 18.67 -23.49 -2.27
CA LEU A 601 19.45 -23.27 -3.50
C LEU A 601 19.79 -21.80 -3.80
N ILE A 602 19.46 -20.84 -2.92
CA ILE A 602 19.82 -19.42 -3.06
C ILE A 602 20.97 -19.04 -2.11
N GLY A 603 21.76 -20.03 -1.68
CA GLY A 603 22.81 -19.84 -0.68
C GLY A 603 24.07 -20.63 -0.99
N HIS A 604 24.57 -20.55 -2.23
CA HIS A 604 25.99 -20.74 -2.57
C HIS A 604 26.16 -20.58 -4.08
N GLU A 605 26.53 -19.38 -4.52
CA GLU A 605 27.46 -19.17 -5.63
C GLU A 605 28.05 -17.77 -5.44
N THR A 606 29.39 -17.77 -5.35
CA THR A 606 30.31 -16.69 -4.95
C THR A 606 30.26 -15.46 -5.84
#